data_AF-A0A950ND84-F1
#
_entry.id   AF-A0A950ND84-F1
#
_cell.length_a   1.000
_cell.length_b   1.000
_cell.length_c   1.000
_cell.angle_alpha   90.00
_cell.angle_beta   90.00
_cell.angle_gamma   90.00
#
_symmetry.space_group_name_H-M   'P 1'
#
loop_
_entity.id
_entity.type
_entity.pdbx_description
1 polymer ?
#
loop_
_entity_poly.entity_id
_entity_poly.type
_entity_poly.pdbx_seq_one_letter_code
_entity_poly.pdbx_strand_id
1 'polypeptide(L)'
;KLKALADTGTAFQAPAGAQGEADLAHLTETYSQVSELVGRPYYEIRDRLNALMNIQVENAPWYAELTRQMTPSFVKIVERTAQAEASIGAAKVAAALKLYRTQNGQYPVSLSELGSVLPVAPVDPFSGRPYIYRREGSGFVVYSVGKAGVDTGGIADPASLDRHMVIRVPK
;
A
#
# COMPACT_ATOMS: atom_id res chain seq x y z
N LYS A 1 42.11 -11.08 13.18
CA LYS A 1 41.22 -10.35 12.23
C LYS A 1 39.72 -10.54 12.51
N LEU A 2 39.30 -10.92 13.73
CA LEU A 2 37.88 -11.10 14.12
C LEU A 2 37.50 -10.25 15.33
N LYS A 3 38.18 -9.11 15.55
CA LYS A 3 37.92 -8.20 16.67
C LYS A 3 37.65 -6.75 16.25
N ALA A 4 37.48 -6.50 14.95
CA ALA A 4 37.31 -5.16 14.37
C ALA A 4 36.04 -5.04 13.51
N LEU A 5 35.08 -5.96 13.68
CA LEU A 5 33.78 -5.93 13.01
C LEU A 5 32.61 -5.76 14.00
N ALA A 6 32.90 -5.51 15.28
CA ALA A 6 31.89 -5.24 16.29
C ALA A 6 31.59 -3.73 16.48
N ASP A 7 32.40 -2.83 15.90
CA ASP A 7 32.39 -1.39 16.23
C ASP A 7 31.61 -0.50 15.23
N THR A 8 30.91 -1.07 14.25
CA THR A 8 30.06 -0.29 13.32
C THR A 8 28.64 -0.82 13.18
N GLY A 9 28.24 -1.78 14.00
CA GLY A 9 26.84 -2.16 14.14
C GLY A 9 26.28 -1.48 15.37
N THR A 10 25.31 -0.57 15.20
CA THR A 10 24.38 -0.22 16.28
C THR A 10 23.66 -1.50 16.70
N ALA A 11 24.29 -2.27 17.60
CA ALA A 11 23.70 -3.43 18.21
C ALA A 11 22.61 -2.90 19.13
N PHE A 12 21.36 -3.09 18.71
CA PHE A 12 20.20 -2.81 19.51
C PHE A 12 20.30 -3.60 20.83
N GLN A 13 20.67 -2.93 21.92
CA GLN A 13 20.55 -3.47 23.28
C GLN A 13 19.19 -3.05 23.80
N ALA A 14 18.25 -4.01 23.91
CA ALA A 14 17.03 -3.79 24.67
C ALA A 14 17.41 -3.31 26.08
N PRO A 15 16.84 -2.21 26.59
CA PRO A 15 17.23 -1.69 27.90
C PRO A 15 16.92 -2.75 28.96
N ALA A 16 17.93 -3.22 29.69
CA ALA A 16 17.73 -4.19 30.77
C ALA A 16 17.01 -3.53 31.95
N GLY A 17 16.10 -4.27 32.60
CA GLY A 17 15.30 -3.80 33.74
C GLY A 17 13.90 -3.34 33.37
N ALA A 18 13.16 -2.82 34.36
CA ALA A 18 11.72 -2.51 34.25
C ALA A 18 11.33 -1.61 33.07
N GLN A 19 12.26 -0.80 32.55
CA GLN A 19 12.02 0.06 31.38
C GLN A 19 11.92 -0.74 30.08
N GLY A 20 12.79 -1.71 29.85
CA GLY A 20 12.70 -2.57 28.66
C GLY A 20 11.50 -3.52 28.72
N GLU A 21 11.13 -3.97 29.92
CA GLU A 21 9.89 -4.74 30.10
C GLU A 21 8.65 -3.89 29.76
N ALA A 22 8.62 -2.62 30.19
CA ALA A 22 7.54 -1.70 29.87
C ALA A 22 7.49 -1.35 28.36
N ASP A 23 8.63 -1.16 27.70
CA ASP A 23 8.69 -0.94 26.25
C ASP A 23 8.24 -2.18 25.47
N LEU A 24 8.69 -3.38 25.87
CA LEU A 24 8.25 -4.64 25.24
C LEU A 24 6.76 -4.89 25.42
N ALA A 25 6.19 -4.53 26.57
CA ALA A 25 4.75 -4.60 26.79
C ALA A 25 4.01 -3.64 25.85
N HIS A 26 4.49 -2.39 25.74
CA HIS A 26 3.95 -1.36 24.85
C HIS A 26 4.05 -1.77 23.37
N LEU A 27 5.16 -2.37 22.97
CA LEU A 27 5.37 -2.95 21.64
C LEU A 27 4.37 -4.06 21.34
N THR A 28 4.20 -4.98 22.29
CA THR A 28 3.30 -6.14 22.14
C THR A 28 1.86 -5.67 21.99
N GLU A 29 1.42 -4.71 22.81
CA GLU A 29 0.09 -4.12 22.69
C GLU A 29 -0.11 -3.42 21.34
N THR A 30 0.88 -2.65 20.89
CA THR A 30 0.89 -2.01 19.57
C THR A 30 0.74 -3.05 18.46
N TYR A 31 1.48 -4.16 18.54
CA TYR A 31 1.44 -5.22 17.52
C TYR A 31 0.14 -6.01 17.54
N SER A 32 -0.42 -6.29 18.72
CA SER A 32 -1.76 -6.90 18.83
C SER A 32 -2.80 -6.04 18.12
N GLN A 33 -2.81 -4.73 18.35
CA GLN A 33 -3.76 -3.81 17.71
C GLN A 33 -3.56 -3.70 16.20
N VAL A 34 -2.31 -3.71 15.71
CA VAL A 34 -2.02 -3.73 14.27
C VAL A 34 -2.42 -5.07 13.64
N SER A 35 -2.22 -6.19 14.34
CA SER A 35 -2.58 -7.52 13.85
C SER A 35 -4.09 -7.67 13.59
N GLU A 36 -4.95 -6.99 14.36
CA GLU A 36 -6.40 -7.00 14.16
C GLU A 36 -6.83 -6.34 12.83
N LEU A 37 -5.97 -5.51 12.26
CA LEU A 37 -6.20 -4.83 10.97
C LEU A 37 -5.76 -5.70 9.78
N VAL A 38 -4.97 -6.74 10.02
CA VAL A 38 -4.45 -7.61 8.97
C VAL A 38 -5.59 -8.35 8.27
N GLY A 39 -5.55 -8.38 6.95
CA GLY A 39 -6.55 -9.06 6.11
C GLY A 39 -7.78 -8.22 5.76
N ARG A 40 -7.85 -6.97 6.24
CA ARG A 40 -8.87 -6.00 5.81
C ARG A 40 -8.35 -5.15 4.64
N PRO A 41 -9.21 -4.64 3.76
CA PRO A 41 -8.80 -3.75 2.68
C PRO A 41 -8.13 -2.47 3.20
N TYR A 42 -7.08 -2.02 2.53
CA TYR A 42 -6.26 -0.88 2.97
C TYR A 42 -7.09 0.40 3.22
N TYR A 43 -8.05 0.70 2.34
CA TYR A 43 -8.92 1.88 2.46
C TYR A 43 -9.77 1.90 3.75
N GLU A 44 -10.10 0.74 4.33
CA GLU A 44 -10.86 0.67 5.58
C GLU A 44 -9.98 0.90 6.80
N ILE A 45 -8.72 0.46 6.73
CA ILE A 45 -7.82 0.46 7.88
C ILE A 45 -6.90 1.66 7.92
N ARG A 46 -6.72 2.40 6.82
CA ARG A 46 -5.73 3.49 6.72
C ARG A 46 -5.86 4.50 7.85
N ASP A 47 -7.06 5.01 8.09
CA ASP A 47 -7.26 6.08 9.08
C ASP A 47 -7.08 5.54 10.51
N ARG A 48 -7.54 4.31 10.78
CA ARG A 48 -7.31 3.62 12.06
C ARG A 48 -5.83 3.30 12.27
N LEU A 49 -5.12 2.83 11.24
CA LEU A 49 -3.69 2.56 11.27
C LEU A 49 -2.92 3.85 11.57
N ASN A 50 -3.18 4.94 10.84
CA ASN A 50 -2.54 6.23 11.08
C ASN A 50 -2.81 6.76 12.51
N ALA A 51 -4.04 6.63 13.00
CA ALA A 51 -4.38 7.01 14.37
C ALA A 51 -3.63 6.17 15.42
N LEU A 52 -3.57 4.84 15.24
CA LEU A 52 -2.79 3.95 16.09
C LEU A 52 -1.31 4.33 16.11
N MET A 53 -0.74 4.67 14.95
CA MET A 53 0.66 5.09 14.87
C MET A 53 0.93 6.41 15.59
N ASN A 54 0.06 7.40 15.42
CA ASN A 54 0.21 8.67 16.14
C ASN A 54 0.14 8.45 17.67
N ILE A 55 -0.81 7.63 18.15
CA ILE A 55 -0.96 7.34 19.59
C ILE A 55 0.24 6.54 20.11
N GLN A 56 0.62 5.47 19.43
CA GLN A 56 1.56 4.49 19.97
C GLN A 56 3.03 4.83 19.72
N VAL A 57 3.34 5.71 18.76
CA VAL A 57 4.71 6.05 18.34
C VAL A 57 5.05 7.52 18.62
N GLU A 58 4.24 8.45 18.13
CA GLU A 58 4.51 9.89 18.28
C GLU A 58 4.25 10.37 19.71
N ASN A 59 3.17 9.90 20.33
CA ASN A 59 2.84 10.17 21.73
C ASN A 59 3.35 9.10 22.69
N ALA A 60 4.24 8.21 22.23
CA ALA A 60 4.75 7.14 23.07
C ALA A 60 5.45 7.72 24.31
N PRO A 61 5.39 7.03 25.45
CA PRO A 61 6.16 7.42 26.62
C PRO A 61 7.65 7.53 26.31
N TRP A 62 8.38 8.32 27.10
CA TRP A 62 9.83 8.51 26.91
C TRP A 62 10.63 7.19 26.97
N TYR A 63 10.09 6.15 27.58
CA TYR A 63 10.70 4.82 27.71
C TYR A 63 10.40 3.87 26.52
N ALA A 64 9.52 4.23 25.58
CA ALA A 64 9.08 3.36 24.47
C ALA A 64 9.95 3.48 23.21
N GLU A 65 11.27 3.42 23.37
CA GLU A 65 12.24 3.67 22.29
C GLU A 65 12.27 2.54 21.25
N LEU A 66 12.22 1.28 21.70
CA LEU A 66 12.13 0.12 20.81
C LEU A 66 10.85 0.18 19.97
N THR A 67 9.74 0.54 20.61
CA THR A 67 8.47 0.74 19.91
C THR A 67 8.59 1.79 18.81
N ARG A 68 9.23 2.93 19.09
CA ARG A 68 9.44 3.97 18.06
C ARG A 68 10.30 3.50 16.90
N GLN A 69 11.32 2.69 17.15
CA GLN A 69 12.23 2.23 16.09
C GLN A 69 11.60 1.14 15.21
N MET A 70 10.85 0.19 15.78
CA MET A 70 10.35 -0.95 15.00
C MET A 70 9.03 -0.69 14.29
N THR A 71 8.15 0.11 14.89
CA THR A 71 6.77 0.31 14.41
C THR A 71 6.66 0.89 12.99
N PRO A 72 7.49 1.87 12.55
CA PRO A 72 7.40 2.42 11.19
C PRO A 72 7.55 1.38 10.07
N SER A 73 8.26 0.28 10.33
CA SER A 73 8.44 -0.81 9.36
C SER A 73 7.13 -1.52 9.03
N PHE A 74 6.21 -1.63 9.99
CA PHE A 74 4.91 -2.29 9.79
C PHE A 74 3.97 -1.48 8.91
N VAL A 75 3.90 -0.17 9.12
CA VAL A 75 3.12 0.73 8.27
C VAL A 75 3.57 0.61 6.82
N LYS A 76 4.89 0.61 6.60
CA LYS A 76 5.47 0.42 5.27
C LYS A 76 5.06 -0.93 4.67
N ILE A 77 5.06 -2.03 5.43
CA ILE A 77 4.65 -3.35 4.92
C ILE A 77 3.19 -3.30 4.44
N VAL A 78 2.28 -2.75 5.25
CA VAL A 78 0.85 -2.64 4.90
C VAL A 78 0.66 -1.79 3.64
N GLU A 79 1.36 -0.66 3.55
CA GLU A 79 1.35 0.20 2.35
C GLU A 79 1.91 -0.50 1.11
N ARG A 80 3.00 -1.26 1.26
CA ARG A 80 3.60 -2.02 0.14
C ARG A 80 2.66 -3.11 -0.37
N THR A 81 1.95 -3.78 0.53
CA THR A 81 0.92 -4.75 0.14
C THR A 81 -0.19 -4.08 -0.66
N ALA A 82 -0.69 -2.93 -0.20
CA ALA A 82 -1.71 -2.16 -0.93
C ALA A 82 -1.21 -1.69 -2.31
N GLN A 83 0.04 -1.26 -2.44
CA GLN A 83 0.65 -0.90 -3.73
C GLN A 83 0.73 -2.10 -4.69
N ALA A 84 1.10 -3.27 -4.18
CA ALA A 84 1.15 -4.50 -4.96
C ALA A 84 -0.24 -4.93 -5.43
N GLU A 85 -1.23 -4.93 -4.53
CA GLU A 85 -2.63 -5.19 -4.85
C GLU A 85 -3.16 -4.22 -5.91
N ALA A 86 -2.87 -2.93 -5.74
CA ALA A 86 -3.30 -1.91 -6.70
C ALA A 86 -2.69 -2.14 -8.08
N SER A 87 -1.41 -2.48 -8.16
CA SER A 87 -0.71 -2.79 -9.40
C SER A 87 -1.28 -4.03 -10.09
N ILE A 88 -1.55 -5.09 -9.32
CA ILE A 88 -2.16 -6.33 -9.83
C ILE A 88 -3.56 -6.06 -10.37
N GLY A 89 -4.39 -5.32 -9.63
CA GLY A 89 -5.74 -4.99 -10.07
C GLY A 89 -5.75 -4.09 -11.32
N ALA A 90 -4.87 -3.09 -11.40
CA ALA A 90 -4.70 -2.29 -12.61
C ALA A 90 -4.32 -3.15 -13.82
N ALA A 91 -3.42 -4.12 -13.63
CA ALA A 91 -3.04 -5.07 -14.69
C ALA A 91 -4.20 -5.97 -15.13
N LYS A 92 -5.02 -6.46 -14.21
CA LYS A 92 -6.22 -7.25 -14.52
C LYS A 92 -7.22 -6.42 -15.34
N VAL A 93 -7.48 -5.18 -14.94
CA VAL A 93 -8.37 -4.28 -15.69
C VAL A 93 -7.80 -3.97 -17.07
N ALA A 94 -6.49 -3.69 -17.19
CA ALA A 94 -5.83 -3.45 -18.47
C ALA A 94 -5.92 -4.65 -19.42
N ALA A 95 -5.75 -5.88 -18.90
CA ALA A 95 -5.91 -7.10 -19.68
C ALA A 95 -7.35 -7.27 -20.17
N ALA A 96 -8.34 -7.04 -19.30
CA ALA A 96 -9.75 -7.08 -19.65
C ALA A 96 -10.13 -6.04 -20.72
N LEU A 97 -9.60 -4.82 -20.62
CA LEU A 97 -9.77 -3.78 -21.63
C LEU A 97 -9.25 -4.21 -23.01
N LYS A 98 -8.06 -4.83 -23.05
CA LYS A 98 -7.49 -5.37 -24.30
C LYS A 98 -8.38 -6.48 -24.87
N LEU A 99 -8.83 -7.41 -24.04
CA LEU A 99 -9.71 -8.50 -24.47
C LEU A 99 -11.05 -7.97 -25.01
N TYR A 100 -11.65 -7.01 -24.32
CA TYR A 100 -12.89 -6.36 -24.75
C TYR A 100 -12.71 -5.72 -26.14
N ARG A 101 -11.60 -5.02 -26.38
CA ARG A 101 -11.30 -4.45 -27.70
C ARG A 101 -11.16 -5.51 -28.78
N THR A 102 -10.51 -6.64 -28.49
CA THR A 102 -10.39 -7.75 -29.46
C THR A 102 -11.76 -8.30 -29.85
N GLN A 103 -12.71 -8.35 -28.92
CA GLN A 103 -14.06 -8.88 -29.18
C GLN A 103 -14.99 -7.86 -29.85
N ASN A 104 -14.86 -6.57 -29.51
CA ASN A 104 -15.83 -5.52 -29.90
C ASN A 104 -15.27 -4.49 -30.88
N GLY A 105 -13.99 -4.58 -31.25
CA GLY A 105 -13.29 -3.64 -32.12
C GLY A 105 -12.85 -2.32 -31.45
N GLN A 106 -13.43 -1.97 -30.31
CA GLN A 106 -13.15 -0.74 -29.56
C GLN A 106 -13.02 -1.00 -28.06
N TYR A 107 -12.29 -0.14 -27.34
CA TYR A 107 -12.31 -0.15 -25.87
C TYR A 107 -13.70 0.23 -25.34
N PRO A 108 -14.12 -0.17 -24.13
CA PRO A 108 -15.43 0.19 -23.58
C PRO A 108 -15.52 1.66 -23.16
N VAL A 109 -16.72 2.23 -23.05
CA VAL A 109 -16.88 3.65 -22.63
C VAL A 109 -16.59 3.75 -21.13
N SER A 110 -16.91 2.69 -20.40
CA SER A 110 -16.82 2.58 -18.95
C SER A 110 -16.31 1.20 -18.52
N LEU A 111 -15.70 1.12 -17.33
CA LEU A 111 -15.28 -0.19 -16.78
C LEU A 111 -16.45 -1.13 -16.49
N SER A 112 -17.68 -0.61 -16.32
CA SER A 112 -18.89 -1.43 -16.12
C SER A 112 -19.22 -2.35 -17.30
N GLU A 113 -18.76 -2.02 -18.50
CA GLU A 113 -18.96 -2.87 -19.68
C GLU A 113 -18.04 -4.10 -19.70
N LEU A 114 -17.05 -4.18 -18.80
CA LEU A 114 -16.13 -5.31 -18.72
C LEU A 114 -16.73 -6.54 -18.07
N GLY A 115 -17.99 -6.52 -17.60
CA GLY A 115 -18.60 -7.63 -16.86
C GLY A 115 -18.54 -9.00 -17.56
N SER A 116 -18.54 -9.04 -18.89
CA SER A 116 -18.41 -10.29 -19.66
C SER A 116 -16.99 -10.88 -19.65
N VAL A 117 -15.96 -10.05 -19.54
CA VAL A 117 -14.53 -10.45 -19.58
C VAL A 117 -13.85 -10.37 -18.22
N LEU A 118 -14.46 -9.66 -17.26
CA LEU A 118 -14.02 -9.47 -15.90
C LEU A 118 -15.24 -9.46 -14.97
N PRO A 119 -15.81 -10.64 -14.66
CA PRO A 119 -17.03 -10.76 -13.85
C PRO A 119 -16.89 -10.19 -12.44
N VAL A 120 -15.69 -10.30 -11.86
CA VAL A 120 -15.34 -9.72 -10.57
C VAL A 120 -14.28 -8.65 -10.79
N ALA A 121 -14.74 -7.40 -10.94
CA ALA A 121 -13.84 -6.26 -11.09
C ALA A 121 -13.10 -5.99 -9.77
N PRO A 122 -11.77 -5.87 -9.79
CA PRO A 122 -11.03 -5.47 -8.60
C PRO A 122 -11.35 -4.01 -8.28
N VAL A 123 -11.45 -3.70 -6.99
CA VAL A 123 -11.49 -2.33 -6.49
C VAL A 123 -10.08 -1.84 -6.18
N ASP A 124 -9.88 -0.53 -6.27
CA ASP A 124 -8.63 0.10 -5.88
C ASP A 124 -8.47 0.04 -4.36
N PRO A 125 -7.41 -0.59 -3.83
CA PRO A 125 -7.23 -0.75 -2.38
C PRO A 125 -7.03 0.58 -1.65
N PHE A 126 -6.66 1.67 -2.34
CA PHE A 126 -6.46 2.98 -1.71
C PHE A 126 -7.75 3.79 -1.55
N SER A 127 -8.74 3.55 -2.41
CA SER A 127 -9.98 4.33 -2.43
C SER A 127 -11.24 3.51 -2.14
N GLY A 128 -11.17 2.18 -2.25
CA GLY A 128 -12.34 1.29 -2.20
C GLY A 128 -13.28 1.45 -3.40
N ARG A 129 -12.87 2.20 -4.43
CA ARG A 129 -13.67 2.52 -5.62
C ARG A 129 -13.11 1.78 -6.85
N PRO A 130 -13.85 1.72 -7.97
CA PRO A 130 -13.29 1.25 -9.22
C PRO A 130 -12.04 2.06 -9.62
N TYR A 131 -11.11 1.40 -10.32
CA TYR A 131 -9.94 2.07 -10.90
C TYR A 131 -10.37 3.21 -11.82
N ILE A 132 -9.55 4.26 -11.89
CA ILE A 132 -9.79 5.36 -12.82
C ILE A 132 -9.38 4.92 -14.21
N TYR A 133 -10.27 5.08 -15.18
CA TYR A 133 -10.09 4.65 -16.56
C TYR A 133 -10.43 5.79 -17.51
N ARG A 134 -9.61 5.96 -18.55
CA ARG A 134 -9.86 6.92 -19.62
C ARG A 134 -9.34 6.38 -20.95
N ARG A 135 -10.17 6.49 -22.00
CA ARG A 135 -9.74 6.24 -23.38
C ARG A 135 -8.78 7.34 -23.83
N GLU A 136 -7.72 6.96 -24.54
CA GLU A 136 -6.77 7.89 -25.13
C GLU A 136 -6.57 7.51 -26.60
N GLY A 137 -7.47 7.97 -27.49
CA GLY A 137 -7.47 7.60 -28.91
C GLY A 137 -7.63 6.09 -29.12
N SER A 138 -6.67 5.47 -29.82
CA SER A 138 -6.55 4.02 -30.02
C SER A 138 -5.95 3.27 -28.82
N GLY A 139 -5.63 3.98 -27.74
CA GLY A 139 -5.11 3.47 -26.48
C GLY A 139 -5.99 3.82 -25.28
N PHE A 140 -5.45 3.65 -24.08
CA PHE A 140 -6.13 4.00 -22.83
C PHE A 140 -5.14 4.18 -21.67
N VAL A 141 -5.63 4.76 -20.58
CA VAL A 141 -4.97 4.72 -19.28
C VAL A 141 -5.91 4.15 -18.22
N VAL A 142 -5.34 3.32 -17.34
CA VAL A 142 -6.01 2.84 -16.12
C VAL A 142 -5.07 2.98 -14.93
N TYR A 143 -5.57 3.49 -13.81
CA TYR A 143 -4.75 3.73 -12.63
C TYR A 143 -5.52 3.77 -11.31
N SER A 144 -4.77 3.60 -10.21
CA SER A 144 -5.21 3.84 -8.83
C SER A 144 -4.84 5.26 -8.40
N VAL A 145 -5.58 5.84 -7.44
CA VAL A 145 -5.26 7.15 -6.85
C VAL A 145 -4.03 7.14 -5.94
N GLY A 146 -3.54 5.94 -5.58
CA GLY A 146 -2.35 5.79 -4.75
C GLY A 146 -2.55 6.23 -3.31
N LYS A 147 -1.45 6.17 -2.54
CA LYS A 147 -1.42 6.52 -1.11
C LYS A 147 -1.91 7.94 -0.84
N ALA A 148 -1.60 8.87 -1.73
CA ALA A 148 -2.02 10.26 -1.62
C ALA A 148 -3.56 10.41 -1.68
N GLY A 149 -4.27 9.47 -2.32
CA GLY A 149 -5.72 9.53 -2.48
C GLY A 149 -6.18 10.65 -3.42
N VAL A 150 -5.26 11.25 -4.18
CA VAL A 150 -5.53 12.36 -5.10
C VAL A 150 -5.39 11.83 -6.52
N ASP A 151 -6.34 12.20 -7.39
CA ASP A 151 -6.26 11.88 -8.81
C ASP A 151 -5.07 12.63 -9.46
N THR A 152 -4.04 11.89 -9.84
CA THR A 152 -2.84 12.42 -10.50
C THR A 152 -2.99 12.51 -12.02
N GLY A 153 -4.18 12.23 -12.57
CA GLY A 153 -4.43 12.20 -14.01
C GLY A 153 -3.79 11.00 -14.73
N GLY A 154 -3.34 10.00 -13.98
CA GLY A 154 -2.57 8.87 -14.50
C GLY A 154 -1.13 9.25 -14.79
N ILE A 155 -0.54 10.10 -13.94
CA ILE A 155 0.87 10.46 -13.92
C ILE A 155 1.44 9.91 -12.62
N ALA A 156 2.53 9.15 -12.73
CA ALA A 156 3.27 8.66 -11.58
C ALA A 156 4.72 9.12 -11.66
N ASP A 157 5.33 9.38 -10.51
CA ASP A 157 6.76 9.63 -10.42
C ASP A 157 7.52 8.36 -10.88
N PRO A 158 8.40 8.44 -11.91
CA PRO A 158 9.18 7.30 -12.39
C PRO A 158 10.05 6.64 -11.32
N ALA A 159 10.47 7.40 -10.30
CA ALA A 159 11.26 6.90 -9.18
C ALA A 159 10.40 6.21 -8.10
N SER A 160 9.08 6.39 -8.14
CA SER A 160 8.15 5.81 -7.18
C SER A 160 7.65 4.42 -7.60
N LEU A 161 7.20 3.62 -6.62
CA LEU A 161 6.50 2.37 -6.93
C LEU A 161 5.10 2.59 -7.52
N ASP A 162 4.53 3.79 -7.34
CA ASP A 162 3.20 4.15 -7.84
C ASP A 162 3.15 4.08 -9.38
N ARG A 163 4.30 4.11 -10.06
CA ARG A 163 4.40 3.87 -11.50
C ARG A 163 3.78 2.54 -11.96
N HIS A 164 3.82 1.51 -11.11
CA HIS A 164 3.26 0.20 -11.43
C HIS A 164 1.74 0.15 -11.29
N MET A 165 1.17 1.15 -10.63
CA MET A 165 -0.26 1.33 -10.43
C MET A 165 -0.90 2.14 -11.57
N VAL A 166 -0.09 2.64 -12.51
CA VAL A 166 -0.53 3.36 -13.71
C VAL A 166 -0.16 2.54 -14.94
N ILE A 167 -1.16 2.11 -15.70
CA ILE A 167 -0.96 1.43 -16.98
C ILE A 167 -1.51 2.30 -18.08
N ARG A 168 -0.62 2.78 -18.95
CA ARG A 168 -0.95 3.55 -20.14
C ARG A 168 -0.58 2.77 -21.38
N VAL A 169 -1.56 2.49 -22.22
CA VAL A 169 -1.37 1.94 -23.55
C VAL A 169 -1.44 3.10 -24.54
N PRO A 170 -0.37 3.37 -25.30
CA PRO A 170 -0.33 4.48 -26.25
C PRO A 170 -1.35 4.31 -27.39
N LYS A 171 -1.59 5.42 -28.08
CA LYS A 171 -2.34 5.47 -29.34
C LYS A 171 -1.63 4.67 -30.42
#